data_AF-A0AA39HXT0-F1
#
_entry.id   AF-A0AA39HXT0-F1
#
_cell.length_a   1.000
_cell.length_b   1.000
_cell.length_c   1.000
_cell.angle_alpha   90.00
_cell.angle_beta   90.00
_cell.angle_gamma   90.00
#
_symmetry.space_group_name_H-M   'P 1'
#
loop_
_entity.id
_entity.type
_entity.pdbx_description
1 polymer ?
#
loop_
_entity_poly.entity_id
_entity_poly.type
_entity_poly.pdbx_seq_one_letter_code
_entity_poly.pdbx_strand_id
1 'polypeptide(L)'
;MPPSFDPLVTYQILCEAYEDGQHHLVDVDPEWKRILLNIASRKTPEINGYFLLSNDTFIYVFCNQCTYGYEEIHEHRAIPSDEDLRHLQNLKIFGDISYYARLECVEQHQNALEMLERKKLSFETLEIADFDGTLGQLTPFIDPHFKKIRIEDTRLNDSASNAFLIRVLKSASLMDVQLEKAILSPQVEDKIVEFLERSEWNRFSIDDRFQCTLSESFYSNIMASVQTTMEKWLERKHLRIMELFIGVRLNKDWWSLFDNLSHIGKRDNDHDFIVKHPSVEGVVARFSIDAFRTSFQHSVQVHDAAHPATLTMTIEPVLE
;
A
#
# COMPACT_ATOMS: atom_id res chain seq x y z
N MET A 1 -18.54 22.20 19.53
CA MET A 1 -17.20 21.65 19.83
C MET A 1 -16.23 22.31 18.86
N PRO A 2 -15.10 22.87 19.30
CA PRO A 2 -14.09 23.31 18.35
C PRO A 2 -13.57 22.07 17.60
N PRO A 3 -13.25 22.16 16.30
CA PRO A 3 -12.68 21.05 15.57
C PRO A 3 -11.40 20.59 16.29
N SER A 4 -11.24 19.28 16.46
CA SER A 4 -9.99 18.69 16.94
C SER A 4 -8.92 18.97 15.89
N PHE A 5 -8.20 20.08 16.06
CA PHE A 5 -7.03 20.39 15.24
C PHE A 5 -5.99 19.30 15.50
N ASP A 6 -5.66 18.52 14.47
CA ASP A 6 -4.45 17.72 14.52
C ASP A 6 -3.26 18.67 14.27
N PRO A 7 -2.40 18.90 15.29
CA PRO A 7 -1.27 19.81 15.16
C PRO A 7 -0.24 19.33 14.13
N LEU A 8 -0.18 18.02 13.87
CA LEU A 8 0.70 17.43 12.85
C LEU A 8 0.24 17.85 11.45
N VAL A 9 -1.06 17.70 11.15
CA VAL A 9 -1.65 18.09 9.86
C VAL A 9 -1.52 19.60 9.65
N THR A 10 -1.73 20.38 10.71
CA THR A 10 -1.64 21.85 10.65
C THR A 10 -0.21 22.32 10.35
N TYR A 11 0.81 21.63 10.88
CA TYR A 11 2.21 22.00 10.65
C TYR A 11 2.75 21.48 9.31
N GLN A 12 2.32 20.29 8.87
CA GLN A 12 2.64 19.78 7.53
C GLN A 12 2.15 20.76 6.45
N ILE A 13 0.92 21.27 6.60
CA ILE A 13 0.36 22.32 5.74
C ILE A 13 1.15 23.64 5.81
N LEU A 14 1.68 24.00 6.99
CA LEU A 14 2.51 25.21 7.16
C LEU A 14 3.92 25.07 6.59
N CYS A 15 4.48 23.86 6.54
CA CYS A 15 5.79 23.57 5.96
C CYS A 15 5.76 23.28 4.45
N GLU A 16 4.61 22.93 3.89
CA GLU A 16 4.42 22.61 2.47
C GLU A 16 3.92 23.80 1.62
N ALA A 17 4.12 25.05 2.07
CA ALA A 17 3.88 26.21 1.23
C ALA A 17 4.87 26.20 0.03
N TYR A 18 4.35 25.77 -1.13
CA TYR A 18 5.09 25.43 -2.34
C TYR A 18 5.27 26.67 -3.23
N GLU A 19 6.50 27.17 -3.37
CA GLU A 19 6.91 28.03 -4.51
C GLU A 19 8.16 27.41 -5.17
N ASP A 20 8.05 27.10 -6.46
CA ASP A 20 9.16 26.81 -7.39
C ASP A 20 10.23 25.79 -6.95
N GLY A 21 9.81 24.66 -6.38
CA GLY A 21 10.68 23.49 -6.24
C GLY A 21 11.83 23.62 -5.23
N GLN A 22 11.76 24.61 -4.34
CA GLN A 22 12.61 24.68 -3.15
C GLN A 22 11.76 24.57 -1.89
N HIS A 23 12.08 23.59 -1.04
CA HIS A 23 11.51 23.49 0.29
C HIS A 23 12.03 24.66 1.14
N HIS A 24 11.31 25.78 1.12
CA HIS A 24 11.47 26.77 2.16
C HIS A 24 10.63 26.30 3.35
N LEU A 25 11.30 25.77 4.37
CA LEU A 25 10.75 25.83 5.72
C LEU A 25 10.40 27.29 5.95
N VAL A 26 9.10 27.64 5.89
CA VAL A 26 8.65 28.91 6.43
C VAL A 26 9.15 28.90 7.87
N ASP A 27 10.04 29.82 8.21
CA ASP A 27 10.61 29.96 9.56
C ASP A 27 9.46 30.15 10.54
N VAL A 28 8.88 29.05 11.02
CA VAL A 28 7.91 29.06 12.09
C VAL A 28 8.68 29.50 13.32
N ASP A 29 8.12 30.49 14.03
CA ASP A 29 8.67 31.00 15.27
C ASP A 29 9.19 29.85 16.16
N PRO A 30 10.43 29.93 16.70
CA PRO A 30 11.06 28.86 17.46
C PRO A 30 10.24 28.35 18.65
N GLU A 31 9.39 29.20 19.24
CA GLU A 31 8.51 28.82 20.34
C GLU A 31 7.32 28.00 19.86
N TRP A 32 6.73 28.33 18.70
CA TRP A 32 5.70 27.51 18.07
C TRP A 32 6.25 26.16 17.61
N LYS A 33 7.45 26.13 17.03
CA LYS A 33 8.17 24.88 16.74
C LYS A 33 8.30 24.04 18.02
N ARG A 34 8.83 24.60 19.10
CA ARG A 34 8.97 23.89 20.40
C ARG A 34 7.64 23.37 20.96
N ILE A 35 6.55 24.14 20.86
CA ILE A 35 5.22 23.74 21.35
C ILE A 35 4.68 22.57 20.53
N LEU A 36 4.74 22.64 19.20
CA LEU A 36 4.29 21.58 18.31
C LEU A 36 5.11 20.29 18.51
N LEU A 37 6.42 20.42 18.70
CA LEU A 37 7.31 19.30 19.04
C LEU A 37 6.93 18.63 20.38
N ASN A 38 6.65 19.41 21.43
CA ASN A 38 6.25 18.88 22.74
C ASN A 38 4.85 18.23 22.69
N ILE A 39 3.96 18.73 21.83
CA ILE A 39 2.65 18.11 21.61
C ILE A 39 2.83 16.79 20.84
N ALA A 40 3.67 16.76 19.80
CA ALA A 40 4.00 15.57 19.04
C ALA A 40 4.64 14.48 19.92
N SER A 41 5.57 14.85 20.81
CA SER A 41 6.24 13.90 21.72
C SER A 41 5.35 13.33 22.83
N ARG A 42 4.17 13.93 23.08
CA ARG A 42 3.20 13.48 24.09
C ARG A 42 2.10 12.58 23.52
N LYS A 43 1.99 12.45 22.20
CA LYS A 43 1.10 11.46 21.58
C LYS A 43 1.65 10.06 21.84
N THR A 44 0.78 9.07 21.94
CA THR A 44 1.20 7.66 21.99
C THR A 44 2.09 7.40 20.79
N PRO A 45 3.38 7.08 20.99
CA PRO A 45 4.33 7.04 19.89
C PRO A 45 3.97 5.87 18.98
N GLU A 46 3.58 6.16 17.74
CA GLU A 46 3.56 5.13 16.70
C GLU A 46 5.02 4.86 16.32
N ILE A 47 5.52 3.67 16.66
CA ILE A 47 6.88 3.28 16.35
C ILE A 47 6.88 2.46 15.07
N ASN A 48 7.70 2.89 14.13
CA ASN A 48 7.90 2.25 12.83
C ASN A 48 9.30 1.65 12.78
N GLY A 49 9.39 0.42 12.27
CA GLY A 49 10.66 -0.24 11.96
C GLY A 49 11.01 -0.01 10.49
N TYR A 50 12.22 0.45 10.22
CA TYR A 50 12.70 0.74 8.87
C TYR A 50 13.88 -0.16 8.53
N PHE A 51 13.77 -0.93 7.45
CA PHE A 51 14.89 -1.66 6.84
C PHE A 51 15.30 -0.98 5.55
N LEU A 52 16.58 -0.67 5.45
CA LEU A 52 17.13 0.12 4.36
C LEU A 52 18.29 -0.63 3.76
N LEU A 53 18.31 -0.80 2.44
CA LEU A 53 19.43 -1.46 1.77
C LEU A 53 20.51 -0.42 1.46
N SER A 54 21.72 -0.64 1.98
CA SER A 54 22.88 0.20 1.70
C SER A 54 24.09 -0.68 1.46
N ASN A 55 24.71 -0.56 0.28
CA ASN A 55 25.88 -1.37 -0.12
C ASN A 55 25.64 -2.88 0.16
N ASP A 56 24.50 -3.41 -0.29
CA ASP A 56 24.07 -4.80 -0.10
C ASP A 56 23.88 -5.25 1.37
N THR A 57 23.88 -4.31 2.31
CA THR A 57 23.66 -4.57 3.73
C THR A 57 22.37 -3.90 4.19
N PHE A 58 21.54 -4.64 4.93
CA PHE A 58 20.38 -4.03 5.58
C PHE A 58 20.81 -3.22 6.80
N ILE A 59 20.41 -1.96 6.81
CA ILE A 59 20.44 -1.08 7.97
C ILE A 59 19.04 -1.10 8.58
N TYR A 60 18.96 -1.17 9.91
CA TYR A 60 17.70 -1.21 10.62
C TYR A 60 17.61 -0.12 11.68
N VAL A 61 16.49 0.59 11.72
CA VAL A 61 16.22 1.63 12.73
C VAL A 61 14.76 1.65 13.15
N PHE A 62 14.50 2.03 14.40
CA PHE A 62 13.17 2.37 14.87
C PHE A 62 13.01 3.88 14.97
N CYS A 63 11.84 4.37 14.55
CA CYS A 63 11.53 5.79 14.54
C CYS A 63 10.10 6.03 15.03
N ASN A 64 9.92 7.10 15.80
CA ASN A 64 8.59 7.60 16.16
C ASN A 64 8.02 8.42 15.00
N GLN A 65 6.90 7.96 14.43
CA GLN A 65 6.26 8.62 13.29
C GLN A 65 5.84 10.07 13.58
N CYS A 66 5.49 10.40 14.83
CA CYS A 66 5.11 11.76 15.22
C CYS A 66 6.29 12.75 15.16
N THR A 67 7.52 12.25 15.22
CA THR A 67 8.74 13.06 15.14
C THR A 67 9.50 12.81 13.84
N TYR A 68 8.88 12.11 12.89
CA TYR A 68 9.39 11.89 11.54
C TYR A 68 9.62 13.24 10.84
N GLY A 69 10.87 13.49 10.42
CA GLY A 69 11.26 14.73 9.73
C GLY A 69 11.74 15.88 10.62
N TYR A 70 11.83 15.69 11.95
CA TYR A 70 12.30 16.73 12.90
C TYR A 70 13.67 16.36 13.49
N GLU A 71 14.75 16.70 12.79
CA GLU A 71 16.12 16.34 13.14
C GLU A 71 16.49 16.64 14.61
N GLU A 72 15.97 17.72 15.21
CA GLU A 72 16.36 18.14 16.57
C GLU A 72 15.78 17.28 17.71
N ILE A 73 14.74 16.49 17.44
CA ILE A 73 14.11 15.60 18.43
C ILE A 73 14.01 14.16 17.96
N HIS A 74 14.58 13.88 16.78
CA HIS A 74 14.50 12.57 16.18
C HIS A 74 15.42 11.60 16.92
N GLU A 75 14.85 10.81 17.83
CA GLU A 75 15.58 9.76 18.52
C GLU A 75 15.53 8.48 17.68
N HIS A 76 16.64 8.16 17.02
CA HIS A 76 16.84 6.84 16.44
C HIS A 76 17.19 5.85 17.53
N ARG A 77 16.47 4.74 17.55
CA ARG A 77 16.82 3.63 18.43
C ARG A 77 17.30 2.46 17.57
N ALA A 78 18.53 2.04 17.80
CA ALA A 78 19.05 0.79 17.26
C ALA A 78 18.32 -0.43 17.88
N ILE A 79 17.90 -0.30 19.15
CA ILE A 79 17.19 -1.31 19.90
C ILE A 79 15.94 -0.66 20.51
N PRO A 80 14.73 -1.20 20.24
CA PRO A 80 13.51 -0.67 20.80
C PRO A 80 13.42 -1.11 22.27
N SER A 81 12.91 -0.22 23.14
CA SER A 81 12.53 -0.63 24.50
C SER A 81 11.33 -1.59 24.46
N ASP A 82 11.07 -2.31 25.56
CA ASP A 82 9.86 -3.15 25.66
C ASP A 82 8.55 -2.32 25.60
N GLU A 83 8.63 -1.02 25.87
CA GLU A 83 7.54 -0.08 25.64
C GLU A 83 7.37 0.21 24.15
N ASP A 84 8.44 0.51 23.43
CA ASP A 84 8.39 0.74 21.98
C ASP A 84 7.87 -0.49 21.22
N LEU A 85 8.26 -1.69 21.64
CA LEU A 85 7.79 -2.94 21.04
C LEU A 85 6.28 -3.13 21.15
N ARG A 86 5.63 -2.59 22.19
CA ARG A 86 4.16 -2.62 22.34
C ARG A 86 3.45 -1.65 21.40
N HIS A 87 4.18 -0.70 20.83
CA HIS A 87 3.69 0.32 19.91
C HIS A 87 4.24 0.17 18.49
N LEU A 88 4.95 -0.94 18.22
CA LEU A 88 5.51 -1.25 16.92
C LEU A 88 4.37 -1.69 15.98
N GLN A 89 4.10 -0.88 14.94
CA GLN A 89 2.96 -1.12 14.06
C GLN A 89 3.38 -1.39 12.62
N ASN A 90 4.25 -0.56 12.06
CA ASN A 90 4.57 -0.62 10.64
C ASN A 90 6.03 -1.03 10.42
N LEU A 91 6.20 -1.94 9.48
CA LEU A 91 7.48 -2.32 8.91
C LEU A 91 7.60 -1.65 7.55
N LYS A 92 8.64 -0.84 7.37
CA LYS A 92 8.92 -0.12 6.13
C LYS A 92 10.26 -0.57 5.56
N ILE A 93 10.31 -0.87 4.26
CA ILE A 93 11.50 -1.35 3.56
C ILE A 93 11.75 -0.46 2.35
N PHE A 94 12.93 0.18 2.25
CA PHE A 94 13.27 1.05 1.12
C PHE A 94 14.69 0.80 0.58
N GLY A 95 14.89 1.03 -0.73
CA GLY A 95 16.20 0.87 -1.37
C GLY A 95 17.06 2.12 -1.44
N ASP A 96 16.49 3.34 -1.32
CA ASP A 96 17.26 4.58 -1.36
C ASP A 96 17.48 5.21 0.04
N ILE A 97 18.73 5.63 0.22
CA ILE A 97 19.35 6.30 1.37
C ILE A 97 19.13 7.82 1.29
N SER A 98 18.47 8.38 0.27
CA SER A 98 18.14 9.82 0.24
C SER A 98 17.36 10.29 1.49
N TYR A 99 16.60 9.38 2.10
CA TYR A 99 16.04 9.53 3.45
C TYR A 99 17.09 9.81 4.55
N TYR A 100 18.27 9.19 4.44
CA TYR A 100 19.42 9.34 5.33
C TYR A 100 20.30 10.56 5.07
N ALA A 101 20.17 11.27 3.94
CA ALA A 101 20.95 12.49 3.71
C ALA A 101 20.66 13.58 4.77
N ARG A 102 19.60 13.41 5.57
CA ARG A 102 19.22 14.23 6.74
C ARG A 102 19.55 13.60 8.10
N LEU A 103 20.11 12.40 8.12
CA LEU A 103 20.28 11.58 9.32
C LEU A 103 21.77 11.25 9.51
N GLU A 104 22.58 12.28 9.79
CA GLU A 104 24.02 12.17 10.06
C GLU A 104 24.36 11.33 11.32
N CYS A 105 23.36 10.81 12.04
CA CYS A 105 23.53 10.18 13.36
C CYS A 105 23.21 8.68 13.41
N VAL A 106 22.92 8.03 12.29
CA VAL A 106 22.73 6.57 12.32
C VAL A 106 24.06 5.88 12.09
N GLU A 107 24.68 5.51 13.21
CA GLU A 107 25.73 4.51 13.20
C GLU A 107 25.19 3.27 12.44
N GLN A 108 25.91 2.86 11.39
CA GLN A 108 25.58 1.69 10.57
C GLN A 108 25.69 0.44 11.45
N HIS A 109 24.62 0.10 12.15
CA HIS A 109 24.65 -0.96 13.14
C HIS A 109 24.35 -2.32 12.51
N GLN A 110 25.42 -3.05 12.22
CA GLN A 110 25.42 -4.47 11.85
C GLN A 110 24.69 -5.39 12.86
N ASN A 111 24.47 -4.94 14.11
CA ASN A 111 23.97 -5.75 15.23
C ASN A 111 22.44 -5.86 15.37
N ALA A 112 21.66 -5.17 14.54
CA ALA A 112 20.19 -5.24 14.64
C ALA A 112 19.65 -6.65 14.36
N LEU A 113 20.18 -7.34 13.35
CA LEU A 113 19.72 -8.69 12.95
C LEU A 113 19.97 -9.74 14.06
N GLU A 114 21.10 -9.69 14.76
CA GLU A 114 21.39 -10.57 15.90
C GLU A 114 20.45 -10.34 17.10
N MET A 115 19.92 -9.13 17.27
CA MET A 115 18.90 -8.83 18.29
C MET A 115 17.50 -9.30 17.85
N LEU A 116 17.19 -9.18 16.56
CA LEU A 116 15.97 -9.72 15.96
C LEU A 116 15.89 -11.25 16.05
N GLU A 117 17.03 -11.95 16.03
CA GLU A 117 17.10 -13.39 16.32
C GLU A 117 16.49 -13.76 17.69
N ARG A 118 16.60 -12.88 18.69
CA ARG A 118 16.13 -13.12 20.06
C ARG A 118 14.70 -12.69 20.30
N LYS A 119 14.16 -11.77 19.50
CA LYS A 119 12.80 -11.24 19.63
C LYS A 119 12.12 -11.31 18.26
N LYS A 120 11.22 -12.28 18.07
CA LYS A 120 10.33 -12.30 16.89
C LYS A 120 9.50 -11.01 16.90
N LEU A 121 9.74 -10.14 15.91
CA LEU A 121 8.97 -8.93 15.76
C LEU A 121 7.67 -9.22 15.01
N SER A 122 6.61 -8.55 15.45
CA SER A 122 5.31 -8.57 14.80
C SER A 122 4.94 -7.15 14.42
N PHE A 123 4.37 -7.00 13.24
CA PHE A 123 3.94 -5.74 12.67
C PHE A 123 2.56 -5.96 12.05
N GLU A 124 1.73 -4.92 12.09
CA GLU A 124 0.41 -4.96 11.45
C GLU A 124 0.47 -4.53 9.98
N THR A 125 1.45 -3.72 9.59
CA THR A 125 1.59 -3.21 8.22
C THR A 125 2.98 -3.49 7.68
N LEU A 126 3.06 -3.92 6.42
CA LEU A 126 4.29 -3.99 5.63
C LEU A 126 4.20 -2.99 4.48
N GLU A 127 5.21 -2.15 4.34
CA GLU A 127 5.39 -1.23 3.22
C GLU A 127 6.77 -1.47 2.61
N ILE A 128 6.82 -1.73 1.32
CA ILE A 128 8.06 -1.89 0.55
C ILE A 128 8.00 -0.90 -0.61
N ALA A 129 8.93 0.05 -0.68
CA ALA A 129 8.99 0.96 -1.81
C ALA A 129 10.42 1.19 -2.32
N ASP A 130 10.57 1.49 -3.60
CA ASP A 130 11.86 1.82 -4.23
C ASP A 130 12.97 0.82 -3.89
N PHE A 131 12.65 -0.48 -3.86
CA PHE A 131 13.55 -1.52 -3.34
C PHE A 131 13.76 -2.65 -4.35
N ASP A 132 15.02 -2.89 -4.71
CA ASP A 132 15.43 -3.93 -5.67
C ASP A 132 16.37 -4.98 -5.05
N GLY A 133 16.42 -5.06 -3.71
CA GLY A 133 17.22 -6.04 -2.98
C GLY A 133 16.51 -7.38 -2.75
N THR A 134 17.14 -8.24 -1.96
CA THR A 134 16.53 -9.52 -1.52
C THR A 134 15.96 -9.42 -0.11
N LEU A 135 14.73 -9.91 0.11
CA LEU A 135 14.10 -9.99 1.43
C LEU A 135 14.47 -11.26 2.21
N GLY A 136 15.33 -12.12 1.64
CA GLY A 136 15.69 -13.41 2.23
C GLY A 136 16.22 -13.30 3.66
N GLN A 137 17.02 -12.28 3.93
CA GLN A 137 17.62 -12.04 5.24
C GLN A 137 16.59 -11.69 6.32
N LEU A 138 15.40 -11.21 5.95
CA LEU A 138 14.38 -10.75 6.91
C LEU A 138 13.44 -11.87 7.36
N THR A 139 13.34 -12.94 6.56
CA THR A 139 12.42 -14.07 6.76
C THR A 139 12.49 -14.71 8.15
N PRO A 140 13.66 -14.92 8.79
CA PRO A 140 13.74 -15.58 10.09
C PRO A 140 13.21 -14.70 11.24
N PHE A 141 13.20 -13.38 11.05
CA PHE A 141 13.07 -12.40 12.12
C PHE A 141 11.66 -11.83 12.27
N ILE A 142 10.94 -11.79 11.17
CA ILE A 142 9.61 -11.17 11.08
C ILE A 142 8.55 -12.26 11.14
N ASP A 143 7.58 -12.05 12.01
CA ASP A 143 6.36 -12.84 12.06
C ASP A 143 5.31 -12.25 11.10
N PRO A 144 4.83 -13.01 10.09
CA PRO A 144 3.96 -12.52 9.01
C PRO A 144 2.51 -12.33 9.47
N HIS A 145 2.27 -11.66 10.59
CA HIS A 145 0.93 -11.33 11.08
C HIS A 145 0.46 -9.96 10.58
N PHE A 146 0.78 -9.67 9.31
CA PHE A 146 0.38 -8.43 8.67
C PHE A 146 -1.13 -8.42 8.41
N LYS A 147 -1.73 -7.26 8.66
CA LYS A 147 -3.08 -6.90 8.25
C LYS A 147 -3.08 -6.16 6.92
N LYS A 148 -1.99 -5.46 6.61
CA LYS A 148 -1.86 -4.64 5.40
C LYS A 148 -0.50 -4.82 4.74
N ILE A 149 -0.48 -4.81 3.40
CA ILE A 149 0.74 -4.79 2.59
C ILE A 149 0.61 -3.69 1.53
N ARG A 150 1.66 -2.88 1.39
CA ARG A 150 1.87 -1.98 0.25
C ARG A 150 3.23 -2.31 -0.38
N ILE A 151 3.26 -2.52 -1.69
CA ILE A 151 4.47 -2.73 -2.47
C ILE A 151 4.45 -1.74 -3.63
N GLU A 152 5.47 -0.89 -3.73
CA GLU A 152 5.52 0.21 -4.69
C GLU A 152 6.88 0.29 -5.39
N ASP A 153 6.92 0.42 -6.71
CA ASP A 153 8.14 0.65 -7.51
C ASP A 153 9.33 -0.25 -7.09
N THR A 154 9.06 -1.56 -7.01
CA THR A 154 9.94 -2.54 -6.35
C THR A 154 10.03 -3.81 -7.19
N ARG A 155 11.22 -4.40 -7.29
CA ARG A 155 11.46 -5.67 -7.99
C ARG A 155 11.78 -6.81 -7.03
N LEU A 156 10.81 -7.71 -6.82
CA LEU A 156 10.89 -8.84 -5.88
C LEU A 156 10.62 -10.18 -6.58
N ASN A 157 11.45 -10.53 -7.56
CA ASN A 157 11.29 -11.78 -8.32
C ASN A 157 12.25 -12.91 -7.90
N ASP A 158 13.18 -12.65 -6.98
CA ASP A 158 14.12 -13.66 -6.49
C ASP A 158 13.45 -14.68 -5.55
N SER A 159 14.00 -15.89 -5.51
CA SER A 159 13.44 -17.01 -4.75
C SER A 159 13.25 -16.73 -3.26
N ALA A 160 14.13 -15.93 -2.65
CA ALA A 160 14.07 -15.66 -1.22
C ALA A 160 12.98 -14.61 -0.90
N SER A 161 12.88 -13.56 -1.71
CA SER A 161 11.76 -12.61 -1.64
C SER A 161 10.42 -13.27 -1.93
N ASN A 162 10.35 -14.18 -2.91
CA ASN A 162 9.14 -14.95 -3.20
C ASN A 162 8.67 -15.75 -1.97
N ALA A 163 9.59 -16.45 -1.30
CA ALA A 163 9.26 -17.22 -0.10
C ALA A 163 8.69 -16.33 1.02
N PHE A 164 9.28 -15.15 1.22
CA PHE A 164 8.80 -14.16 2.18
C PHE A 164 7.39 -13.67 1.81
N LEU A 165 7.18 -13.19 0.59
CA LEU A 165 5.89 -12.66 0.14
C LEU A 165 4.78 -13.71 0.17
N ILE A 166 5.06 -14.95 -0.26
CA ILE A 166 4.09 -16.06 -0.19
C ILE A 166 3.69 -16.33 1.27
N ARG A 167 4.63 -16.24 2.22
CA ARG A 167 4.33 -16.39 3.65
C ARG A 167 3.45 -15.24 4.15
N VAL A 168 3.70 -14.01 3.71
CA VAL A 168 2.86 -12.84 4.03
C VAL A 168 1.44 -12.98 3.46
N LEU A 169 1.29 -13.35 2.18
CA LEU A 169 -0.01 -13.52 1.50
C LEU A 169 -0.87 -14.68 2.08
N LYS A 170 -0.23 -15.61 2.78
CA LYS A 170 -0.91 -16.70 3.50
C LYS A 170 -1.35 -16.30 4.91
N SER A 171 -1.04 -15.09 5.37
CA SER A 171 -1.45 -14.62 6.68
C SER A 171 -2.97 -14.56 6.79
N ALA A 172 -3.51 -15.11 7.88
CA ALA A 172 -4.95 -15.11 8.15
C ALA A 172 -5.48 -13.73 8.57
N SER A 173 -4.59 -12.84 9.02
CA SER A 173 -4.94 -11.48 9.42
C SER A 173 -4.94 -10.50 8.25
N LEU A 174 -4.47 -10.91 7.06
CA LEU A 174 -4.27 -10.03 5.93
C LEU A 174 -5.60 -9.62 5.30
N MET A 175 -5.81 -8.31 5.21
CA MET A 175 -7.08 -7.69 4.78
C MET A 175 -6.89 -6.63 3.69
N ASP A 176 -5.70 -6.08 3.53
CA ASP A 176 -5.40 -4.96 2.62
C ASP A 176 -4.13 -5.26 1.83
N VAL A 177 -4.25 -5.29 0.50
CA VAL A 177 -3.11 -5.52 -0.42
C VAL A 177 -3.11 -4.42 -1.45
N GLN A 178 -2.01 -3.68 -1.54
CA GLN A 178 -1.79 -2.61 -2.50
C GLN A 178 -0.48 -2.83 -3.25
N LEU A 179 -0.55 -2.89 -4.57
CA LEU A 179 0.58 -3.11 -5.46
C LEU A 179 0.62 -1.98 -6.48
N GLU A 180 1.72 -1.24 -6.54
CA GLU A 180 1.94 -0.18 -7.53
C GLU A 180 3.28 -0.40 -8.21
N LYS A 181 3.32 -0.53 -9.54
CA LYS A 181 4.57 -0.68 -10.30
C LYS A 181 5.50 -1.80 -9.76
N ALA A 182 4.92 -2.87 -9.21
CA ALA A 182 5.69 -3.95 -8.61
C ALA A 182 6.04 -5.02 -9.67
N ILE A 183 7.28 -5.47 -9.70
CA ILE A 183 7.70 -6.63 -10.49
C ILE A 183 7.76 -7.85 -9.57
N LEU A 184 6.82 -8.78 -9.77
CA LEU A 184 6.66 -9.98 -8.94
C LEU A 184 6.91 -11.24 -9.77
N SER A 185 7.19 -12.37 -9.10
CA SER A 185 7.25 -13.66 -9.78
C SER A 185 5.85 -14.23 -10.04
N PRO A 186 5.68 -15.12 -11.04
CA PRO A 186 4.41 -15.81 -11.29
C PRO A 186 3.86 -16.57 -10.06
N GLN A 187 4.74 -17.09 -9.21
CA GLN A 187 4.32 -17.79 -8.00
C GLN A 187 3.68 -16.86 -6.96
N VAL A 188 4.16 -15.61 -6.88
CA VAL A 188 3.58 -14.58 -6.01
C VAL A 188 2.28 -14.06 -6.63
N GLU A 189 2.25 -13.86 -7.94
CA GLU A 189 1.04 -13.56 -8.72
C GLU A 189 -0.09 -14.58 -8.44
N ASP A 190 0.19 -15.88 -8.52
CA ASP A 190 -0.78 -16.94 -8.21
C ASP A 190 -1.32 -16.83 -6.76
N LYS A 191 -0.48 -16.46 -5.79
CA LYS A 191 -0.91 -16.26 -4.40
C LYS A 191 -1.74 -15.00 -4.20
N ILE A 192 -1.55 -13.99 -5.02
CA ILE A 192 -2.39 -12.80 -5.04
C ILE A 192 -3.79 -13.14 -5.58
N VAL A 193 -3.86 -13.95 -6.64
CA VAL A 193 -5.12 -14.48 -7.18
C VAL A 193 -5.85 -15.30 -6.11
N GLU A 194 -5.17 -16.24 -5.46
CA GLU A 194 -5.74 -17.02 -4.35
C GLU A 194 -6.24 -16.13 -3.19
N PHE A 195 -5.54 -15.03 -2.89
CA PHE A 195 -5.96 -14.09 -1.85
C PHE A 195 -7.29 -13.40 -2.22
N LEU A 196 -7.42 -12.91 -3.45
CA LEU A 196 -8.65 -12.30 -3.94
C LEU A 196 -9.85 -13.26 -3.82
N GLU A 197 -9.66 -14.51 -4.24
CA GLU A 197 -10.72 -15.53 -4.25
C GLU A 197 -11.22 -15.93 -2.86
N ARG A 198 -10.46 -15.68 -1.78
CA ARG A 198 -10.96 -15.87 -0.41
C ARG A 198 -12.12 -14.92 -0.11
N SER A 199 -12.13 -13.76 -0.75
CA SER A 199 -13.13 -12.70 -0.55
C SER A 199 -13.25 -12.28 0.92
N GLU A 200 -12.19 -12.44 1.71
CA GLU A 200 -12.13 -12.10 3.13
C GLU A 200 -11.44 -10.75 3.39
N TRP A 201 -11.05 -10.04 2.33
CA TRP A 201 -10.31 -8.79 2.35
C TRP A 201 -11.22 -7.55 2.42
N ASN A 202 -10.64 -6.40 2.78
CA ASN A 202 -11.30 -5.10 2.79
C ASN A 202 -10.85 -4.23 1.61
N ARG A 203 -9.56 -4.28 1.26
CA ARG A 203 -9.00 -3.48 0.16
C ARG A 203 -8.05 -4.32 -0.69
N PHE A 204 -8.19 -4.19 -2.00
CA PHE A 204 -7.26 -4.73 -2.97
C PHE A 204 -7.00 -3.68 -4.06
N SER A 205 -5.73 -3.33 -4.26
CA SER A 205 -5.34 -2.34 -5.26
C SER A 205 -4.18 -2.87 -6.09
N ILE A 206 -4.31 -2.79 -7.41
CA ILE A 206 -3.22 -2.93 -8.36
C ILE A 206 -3.18 -1.67 -9.23
N ASP A 207 -2.03 -1.01 -9.30
CA ASP A 207 -1.76 0.03 -10.28
C ASP A 207 -0.51 -0.30 -11.10
N ASP A 208 -0.73 -0.74 -12.33
CA ASP A 208 0.31 -1.05 -13.32
C ASP A 208 -0.02 -0.41 -14.68
N ARG A 209 -0.65 0.78 -14.66
CA ARG A 209 -1.08 1.51 -15.87
C ARG A 209 0.07 1.89 -16.80
N PHE A 210 1.27 2.08 -16.27
CA PHE A 210 2.36 2.72 -17.00
C PHE A 210 3.52 1.79 -17.33
N GLN A 211 3.85 0.84 -16.45
CA GLN A 211 5.04 0.00 -16.60
C GLN A 211 4.75 -1.37 -17.22
N CYS A 212 3.52 -1.90 -17.11
CA CYS A 212 3.15 -3.23 -17.57
C CYS A 212 4.08 -4.32 -16.99
N THR A 213 4.35 -4.24 -15.69
CA THR A 213 5.25 -5.13 -14.95
C THR A 213 4.67 -6.51 -14.69
N LEU A 214 3.35 -6.64 -14.67
CA LEU A 214 2.65 -7.89 -14.35
C LEU A 214 2.30 -8.70 -15.61
N SER A 215 2.19 -10.02 -15.46
CA SER A 215 1.94 -10.91 -16.62
C SER A 215 0.52 -10.76 -17.21
N GLU A 216 0.37 -10.93 -18.53
CA GLU A 216 -0.97 -10.93 -19.19
C GLU A 216 -1.89 -12.03 -18.63
N SER A 217 -1.32 -13.19 -18.30
CA SER A 217 -2.01 -14.28 -17.62
C SER A 217 -2.51 -13.88 -16.24
N PHE A 218 -1.73 -13.10 -15.48
CA PHE A 218 -2.14 -12.61 -14.18
C PHE A 218 -3.38 -11.72 -14.30
N TYR A 219 -3.43 -10.81 -15.27
CA TYR A 219 -4.62 -9.98 -15.49
C TYR A 219 -5.88 -10.79 -15.79
N SER A 220 -5.77 -11.77 -16.69
CA SER A 220 -6.89 -12.68 -16.99
C SER A 220 -7.38 -13.41 -15.73
N ASN A 221 -6.44 -13.89 -14.90
CA ASN A 221 -6.76 -14.58 -13.65
C ASN A 221 -7.40 -13.65 -12.62
N ILE A 222 -6.90 -12.42 -12.46
CA ILE A 222 -7.50 -11.42 -11.57
C ILE A 222 -8.95 -11.14 -11.99
N MET A 223 -9.22 -10.97 -13.29
CA MET A 223 -10.59 -10.75 -13.78
C MET A 223 -11.52 -11.92 -13.44
N ALA A 224 -11.05 -13.16 -13.63
CA ALA A 224 -11.82 -14.35 -13.24
C ALA A 224 -12.07 -14.39 -11.72
N SER A 225 -11.06 -14.08 -10.90
CA SER A 225 -11.20 -14.05 -9.45
C SER A 225 -12.11 -12.92 -8.95
N VAL A 226 -12.20 -11.79 -9.66
CA VAL A 226 -13.19 -10.73 -9.38
C VAL A 226 -14.60 -11.27 -9.60
N GLN A 227 -14.85 -11.99 -10.69
CA GLN A 227 -16.15 -12.65 -10.92
C GLN A 227 -16.47 -13.64 -9.78
N THR A 228 -15.55 -14.55 -9.46
CA THR A 228 -15.75 -15.52 -8.36
C THR A 228 -15.99 -14.82 -7.02
N THR A 229 -15.31 -13.70 -6.75
CA THR A 229 -15.51 -12.90 -5.54
C THR A 229 -16.92 -12.33 -5.48
N MET A 230 -17.44 -11.83 -6.59
CA MET A 230 -18.81 -11.31 -6.66
C MET A 230 -19.87 -12.38 -6.47
N GLU A 231 -19.69 -13.54 -7.10
CA GLU A 231 -20.58 -14.68 -6.93
C GLU A 231 -20.64 -15.11 -5.46
N LYS A 232 -19.48 -15.25 -4.80
CA LYS A 232 -19.41 -15.55 -3.36
C LYS A 232 -20.02 -14.45 -2.49
N TRP A 233 -19.83 -13.18 -2.87
CA TRP A 233 -20.38 -12.05 -2.13
C TRP A 233 -21.91 -12.07 -2.12
N LEU A 234 -22.55 -12.41 -3.24
CA LEU A 234 -24.02 -12.50 -3.37
C LEU A 234 -24.66 -13.57 -2.47
N GLU A 235 -23.89 -14.59 -2.08
CA GLU A 235 -24.34 -15.67 -1.20
C GLU A 235 -24.23 -15.31 0.30
N ARG A 236 -23.49 -14.25 0.65
CA ARG A 236 -23.19 -13.90 2.04
C ARG A 236 -24.30 -13.04 2.65
N LYS A 237 -24.65 -13.33 3.90
CA LYS A 237 -25.58 -12.48 4.68
C LYS A 237 -24.86 -11.42 5.51
N HIS A 238 -23.61 -11.70 5.89
CA HIS A 238 -22.76 -10.78 6.65
C HIS A 238 -21.76 -10.15 5.68
N LEU A 239 -22.11 -8.97 5.20
CA LEU A 239 -21.33 -8.27 4.18
C LEU A 239 -20.17 -7.50 4.82
N ARG A 240 -19.04 -7.48 4.12
CA ARG A 240 -17.91 -6.59 4.39
C ARG A 240 -17.87 -5.53 3.30
N ILE A 241 -17.41 -4.34 3.68
CA ILE A 241 -17.06 -3.31 2.70
C ILE A 241 -15.78 -3.79 2.01
N MET A 242 -15.85 -3.88 0.68
CA MET A 242 -14.73 -4.26 -0.18
C MET A 242 -14.45 -3.11 -1.15
N GLU A 243 -13.20 -2.72 -1.23
CA GLU A 243 -12.67 -1.73 -2.15
C GLU A 243 -11.68 -2.41 -3.09
N LEU A 244 -11.98 -2.40 -4.39
CA LEU A 244 -11.10 -2.94 -5.43
C LEU A 244 -10.69 -1.81 -6.35
N PHE A 245 -9.40 -1.72 -6.61
CA PHE A 245 -8.84 -0.85 -7.64
C PHE A 245 -7.93 -1.68 -8.54
N ILE A 246 -8.16 -1.62 -9.85
CA ILE A 246 -7.29 -2.24 -10.84
C ILE A 246 -7.04 -1.23 -11.95
N GLY A 247 -5.89 -0.55 -11.87
CA GLY A 247 -5.36 0.32 -12.91
C GLY A 247 -4.41 -0.46 -13.81
N VAL A 248 -4.75 -0.62 -15.08
CA VAL A 248 -3.90 -1.30 -16.08
C VAL A 248 -4.02 -0.65 -17.46
N ARG A 249 -3.24 -1.11 -18.44
CA ARG A 249 -3.53 -0.81 -19.85
C ARG A 249 -4.74 -1.61 -20.33
N LEU A 250 -5.69 -0.94 -20.99
CA LEU A 250 -6.84 -1.61 -21.59
C LEU A 250 -6.37 -2.57 -22.70
N ASN A 251 -6.57 -3.87 -22.50
CA ASN A 251 -6.72 -4.79 -23.61
C ASN A 251 -8.23 -4.99 -23.92
N LYS A 252 -8.56 -5.67 -25.01
CA LYS A 252 -9.96 -5.89 -25.43
C LYS A 252 -10.77 -6.71 -24.41
N ASP A 253 -10.11 -7.38 -23.48
CA ASP A 253 -10.72 -8.36 -22.57
C ASP A 253 -11.44 -7.70 -21.38
N TRP A 254 -11.24 -6.40 -21.11
CA TRP A 254 -11.93 -5.70 -20.02
C TRP A 254 -13.44 -5.63 -20.18
N TRP A 255 -13.92 -5.50 -21.42
CA TRP A 255 -15.37 -5.55 -21.70
C TRP A 255 -15.96 -6.93 -21.42
N SER A 256 -15.14 -7.99 -21.53
CA SER A 256 -15.59 -9.35 -21.25
C SER A 256 -15.95 -9.56 -19.77
N LEU A 257 -15.35 -8.81 -18.83
CA LEU A 257 -15.75 -8.87 -17.42
C LEU A 257 -17.22 -8.47 -17.24
N PHE A 258 -17.65 -7.37 -17.87
CA PHE A 258 -19.04 -6.92 -17.79
C PHE A 258 -20.00 -7.87 -18.51
N ASP A 259 -19.58 -8.46 -19.63
CA ASP A 259 -20.36 -9.46 -20.32
C ASP A 259 -20.52 -10.72 -19.45
N ASN A 260 -19.47 -11.13 -18.74
CA ASN A 260 -19.49 -12.24 -17.80
C ASN A 260 -20.35 -11.93 -16.56
N LEU A 261 -20.29 -10.71 -16.03
CA LEU A 261 -21.10 -10.29 -14.86
C LEU A 261 -22.57 -9.99 -15.21
N SER A 262 -22.93 -9.92 -16.50
CA SER A 262 -24.27 -9.52 -16.97
C SER A 262 -25.43 -10.37 -16.42
N HIS A 263 -25.15 -11.59 -15.97
CA HIS A 263 -26.15 -12.47 -15.37
C HIS A 263 -26.43 -12.16 -13.88
N ILE A 264 -25.57 -11.40 -13.20
CA ILE A 264 -25.72 -11.01 -11.79
C ILE A 264 -25.92 -9.50 -11.56
N GLY A 265 -25.73 -8.67 -12.60
CA GLY A 265 -25.91 -7.22 -12.50
C GLY A 265 -26.42 -6.62 -13.79
N LYS A 266 -26.39 -5.29 -13.85
CA LYS A 266 -26.80 -4.53 -15.03
C LYS A 266 -25.87 -3.36 -15.26
N ARG A 267 -25.68 -2.98 -16.53
CA ARG A 267 -25.06 -1.71 -16.89
C ARG A 267 -25.99 -0.56 -16.48
N ASP A 268 -25.45 0.43 -15.80
CA ASP A 268 -26.16 1.67 -15.45
C ASP A 268 -25.90 2.74 -16.52
N ASN A 269 -24.66 2.82 -16.99
CA ASN A 269 -24.24 3.63 -18.15
C ASN A 269 -23.05 2.95 -18.87
N ASP A 270 -22.40 3.67 -19.79
CA ASP A 270 -21.26 3.14 -20.57
C ASP A 270 -20.00 2.83 -19.73
N HIS A 271 -19.92 3.39 -18.52
CA HIS A 271 -18.79 3.31 -17.61
C HIS A 271 -19.11 2.52 -16.33
N ASP A 272 -20.38 2.45 -15.94
CA ASP A 272 -20.81 1.87 -14.67
C ASP A 272 -21.62 0.58 -14.83
N PHE A 273 -21.27 -0.41 -14.02
CA PHE A 273 -21.99 -1.67 -13.86
C PHE A 273 -22.37 -1.86 -12.39
N ILE A 274 -23.64 -2.20 -12.13
CA ILE A 274 -24.19 -2.30 -10.78
C ILE A 274 -24.69 -3.72 -10.52
N VAL A 275 -24.26 -4.29 -9.41
CA VAL A 275 -24.75 -5.56 -8.86
C VAL A 275 -25.49 -5.25 -7.56
N LYS A 276 -26.76 -5.65 -7.47
CA LYS A 276 -27.56 -5.49 -6.24
C LYS A 276 -27.47 -6.75 -5.38
N HIS A 277 -27.30 -6.59 -4.07
CA HIS A 277 -27.30 -7.74 -3.18
C HIS A 277 -28.72 -8.32 -3.04
N PRO A 278 -28.94 -9.63 -3.26
CA PRO A 278 -30.29 -10.21 -3.29
C PRO A 278 -30.92 -10.33 -1.89
N SER A 279 -30.09 -10.45 -0.85
CA SER A 279 -30.54 -10.74 0.51
C SER A 279 -30.35 -9.59 1.51
N VAL A 280 -29.76 -8.47 1.08
CA VAL A 280 -29.48 -7.32 1.95
C VAL A 280 -29.95 -6.08 1.22
N GLU A 281 -31.09 -5.55 1.66
CA GLU A 281 -31.72 -4.38 1.06
C GLU A 281 -30.80 -3.16 1.13
N GLY A 282 -30.80 -2.36 0.07
CA GLY A 282 -30.00 -1.15 -0.01
C GLY A 282 -28.50 -1.37 -0.26
N VAL A 283 -27.98 -2.60 -0.41
CA VAL A 283 -26.55 -2.79 -0.67
C VAL A 283 -26.28 -3.07 -2.14
N VAL A 284 -25.33 -2.33 -2.71
CA VAL A 284 -24.89 -2.49 -4.11
C VAL A 284 -23.37 -2.54 -4.20
N ALA A 285 -22.87 -3.34 -5.15
CA ALA A 285 -21.51 -3.22 -5.65
C ALA A 285 -21.55 -2.43 -6.96
N ARG A 286 -20.81 -1.33 -7.03
CA ARG A 286 -20.65 -0.51 -8.24
C ARG A 286 -19.26 -0.73 -8.80
N PHE A 287 -19.20 -1.12 -10.06
CA PHE A 287 -17.99 -1.18 -10.87
C PHE A 287 -17.99 0.02 -11.80
N SER A 288 -16.91 0.79 -11.80
CA SER A 288 -16.73 1.95 -12.67
C SER A 288 -15.45 1.76 -13.49
N ILE A 289 -15.54 1.95 -14.81
CA ILE A 289 -14.40 1.96 -15.72
C ILE A 289 -14.15 3.38 -16.20
N ASP A 290 -13.02 3.93 -15.74
CA ASP A 290 -12.50 5.21 -16.20
C ASP A 290 -11.33 4.96 -17.15
N ALA A 291 -11.55 5.22 -18.45
CA ALA A 291 -10.47 5.33 -19.42
C ALA A 291 -9.86 6.72 -19.32
N PHE A 292 -8.58 6.81 -18.95
CA PHE A 292 -7.87 8.09 -18.98
C PHE A 292 -7.75 8.54 -20.44
N ARG A 293 -8.49 9.58 -20.84
CA ARG A 293 -8.13 10.39 -22.02
C ARG A 293 -6.88 11.18 -21.66
N THR A 294 -5.70 10.62 -21.93
CA THR A 294 -4.45 11.37 -21.86
C THR A 294 -4.45 12.43 -22.97
N SER A 295 -4.94 13.64 -22.66
CA SER A 295 -4.77 14.81 -23.51
C SER A 295 -3.34 15.33 -23.40
N PHE A 296 -2.37 14.63 -24.00
CA PHE A 296 -1.12 15.26 -24.40
C PHE A 296 -1.37 15.97 -25.74
N GLN A 297 -1.75 17.24 -25.68
CA GLN A 297 -1.49 18.14 -26.80
C GLN A 297 0.03 18.26 -26.93
N HIS A 298 0.62 17.51 -27.86
CA HIS A 298 1.56 17.97 -28.90
C HIS A 298 1.88 16.76 -29.79
N SER A 299 1.19 16.71 -30.93
CA SER A 299 1.50 15.99 -32.18
C SER A 299 2.65 14.95 -32.15
N VAL A 300 2.31 13.66 -32.05
CA VAL A 300 2.78 12.61 -32.96
C VAL A 300 1.64 11.59 -33.08
N GLN A 301 1.16 11.36 -34.31
CA GLN A 301 0.23 10.27 -34.60
C GLN A 301 0.93 8.94 -34.31
N VAL A 302 0.42 8.20 -33.33
CA VAL A 302 0.64 6.76 -33.21
C VAL A 302 -0.72 6.11 -33.41
N HIS A 303 -0.89 5.44 -34.56
CA HIS A 303 -1.96 4.46 -34.74
C HIS A 303 -1.67 3.25 -33.83
N ASP A 304 -2.70 2.75 -33.15
CA ASP A 304 -2.69 1.57 -32.25
C ASP A 304 -1.92 1.68 -30.92
N ALA A 305 -2.27 2.64 -30.07
CA ALA A 305 -1.90 2.60 -28.65
C ALA A 305 -3.14 2.40 -27.76
N ALA A 306 -3.19 1.26 -27.05
CA ALA A 306 -4.15 1.01 -25.97
C ALA A 306 -4.04 2.11 -24.90
N HIS A 307 -5.18 2.66 -24.47
CA HIS A 307 -5.23 3.68 -23.41
C HIS A 307 -5.22 3.04 -22.01
N PRO A 308 -4.59 3.68 -21.01
CA PRO A 308 -4.71 3.24 -19.62
C PRO A 308 -6.16 3.39 -19.13
N ALA A 309 -6.65 2.42 -18.36
CA ALA A 309 -7.93 2.52 -17.67
C ALA A 309 -7.85 2.00 -16.24
N THR A 310 -8.89 2.34 -15.51
CA THR A 310 -9.06 2.00 -14.11
C THR A 310 -10.40 1.31 -13.93
N LEU A 311 -10.41 0.13 -13.33
CA LEU A 311 -11.61 -0.49 -12.78
C LEU A 311 -11.63 -0.24 -11.27
N THR A 312 -12.67 0.45 -10.81
CA THR A 312 -12.93 0.63 -9.38
C THR A 312 -14.18 -0.16 -9.03
N MET A 313 -14.12 -1.02 -8.02
CA MET A 313 -15.32 -1.57 -7.38
C MET A 313 -15.41 -1.07 -5.95
N THR A 314 -16.56 -0.48 -5.62
CA THR A 314 -16.88 -0.06 -4.26
C THR A 314 -18.19 -0.70 -3.83
N ILE A 315 -18.21 -1.27 -2.62
CA ILE A 315 -19.43 -1.82 -2.01
C ILE A 315 -19.86 -0.87 -0.91
N GLU A 316 -20.95 -0.13 -1.15
CA GLU A 316 -21.49 0.86 -0.24
C GLU A 316 -22.96 0.56 0.09
N PRO A 317 -23.42 0.88 1.32
CA PRO A 317 -24.85 0.99 1.58
C PRO A 317 -25.42 2.19 0.82
N VAL A 318 -26.52 2.00 0.10
CA VAL A 318 -27.31 3.06 -0.51
C VAL A 318 -28.03 3.80 0.61
N LEU A 319 -27.64 5.05 0.84
CA LEU A 319 -28.43 5.99 1.64
C LEU A 319 -29.54 6.52 0.73
N GLU A 320 -30.79 6.14 1.00
CA GLU A 320 -31.98 6.73 0.36
C GLU A 320 -32.30 8.13 0.89
#